data_AF-A0A2U3JV85-F1
#
_entry.id   AF-A0A2U3JV85-F1
#
_cell.length_a   1.000
_cell.length_b   1.000
_cell.length_c   1.000
_cell.angle_alpha   90.00
_cell.angle_beta   90.00
_cell.angle_gamma   90.00
#
_symmetry.space_group_name_H-M   'P 1'
#
loop_
_entity.id
_entity.type
_entity.pdbx_description
1 polymer ?
#
loop_
_entity_poly.entity_id
_entity_poly.type
_entity_poly.pdbx_seq_one_letter_code
_entity_poly.pdbx_strand_id
1 'polypeptide(L)'
;MPVCEGCRKTKLKVGVTMDREFVERRDGSFYFMGSRVPLAHLVREFQQGESPEAIRSHYSTLSLEQVYGAITFYLGHKNEVESDIAEREREEDEVTKTHPTPPDLKEKFERMRQQMPARRD
;
A
#
# COMPACT_ATOMS: atom_id res chain seq x y z
N MET A 1 -5.88 11.05 -39.26
CA MET A 1 -6.87 10.96 -38.17
C MET A 1 -6.18 11.40 -36.87
N PRO A 2 -6.43 12.62 -36.40
CA PRO A 2 -5.91 13.11 -35.13
C PRO A 2 -6.94 12.88 -34.01
N VAL A 3 -6.45 12.52 -32.83
CA VAL A 3 -6.97 13.08 -31.57
C VAL A 3 -5.81 13.13 -30.59
N CYS A 4 -5.06 14.24 -30.69
CA CYS A 4 -4.41 14.82 -29.53
C CYS A 4 -5.53 15.32 -28.63
N GLU A 5 -5.70 14.74 -27.45
CA GLU A 5 -6.56 15.34 -26.43
C GLU A 5 -5.77 15.46 -25.13
N GLY A 6 -5.28 16.68 -24.91
CA GLY A 6 -4.61 17.06 -23.68
C GLY A 6 -5.57 16.96 -22.50
N CYS A 7 -5.17 16.24 -21.46
CA CYS A 7 -5.84 16.34 -20.18
C CYS A 7 -5.46 17.70 -19.57
N ARG A 8 -6.47 18.55 -19.47
CA ARG A 8 -6.40 19.99 -19.14
C ARG A 8 -5.60 20.24 -17.86
N LYS A 9 -4.56 21.07 -17.97
CA LYS A 9 -3.91 21.72 -16.82
C LYS A 9 -4.90 22.70 -16.18
N THR A 10 -5.57 22.30 -15.10
CA THR A 10 -6.34 23.23 -14.27
C THR A 10 -5.38 24.00 -13.37
N LYS A 11 -5.21 25.27 -13.69
CA LYS A 11 -4.44 26.25 -12.92
C LYS A 11 -5.30 26.71 -11.74
N LEU A 12 -5.08 26.17 -10.53
CA LEU A 12 -5.63 26.76 -9.30
C LEU A 12 -4.60 27.70 -8.66
N LYS A 13 -5.10 28.85 -8.22
CA LYS A 13 -4.36 29.99 -7.65
C LYS A 13 -3.81 29.66 -6.25
N VAL A 14 -2.67 30.29 -5.94
CA VAL A 14 -1.92 30.25 -4.68
C VAL A 14 -2.82 30.48 -3.46
N GLY A 15 -2.86 29.46 -2.58
CA GLY A 15 -3.54 29.47 -1.29
C GLY A 15 -3.39 28.10 -0.64
N VAL A 16 -2.22 27.85 -0.04
CA VAL A 16 -1.76 26.55 0.52
C VAL A 16 -1.92 25.40 -0.47
N THR A 17 -0.88 25.14 -1.27
CA THR A 17 -0.90 23.99 -2.15
C THR A 17 -0.88 22.71 -1.31
N MET A 18 -1.96 21.94 -1.38
CA MET A 18 -2.10 20.59 -0.83
C MET A 18 -1.28 19.59 -1.68
N ASP A 19 -0.01 19.88 -1.94
CA ASP A 19 0.90 19.04 -2.74
C ASP A 19 1.55 17.96 -1.86
N ARG A 20 0.77 17.30 -0.99
CA ARG A 20 1.24 16.08 -0.32
C ARG A 20 0.59 14.88 -0.98
N GLU A 21 1.30 14.33 -1.95
CA GLU A 21 1.02 12.98 -2.43
C GLU A 21 1.32 12.01 -1.26
N PHE A 22 0.32 11.22 -0.87
CA PHE A 22 0.44 10.21 0.19
C PHE A 22 0.66 8.81 -0.37
N VAL A 23 0.35 8.63 -1.65
CA VAL A 23 0.42 7.37 -2.38
C VAL A 23 1.24 7.60 -3.65
N GLU A 24 2.11 6.66 -3.96
CA GLU A 24 2.86 6.59 -5.20
C GLU A 24 2.63 5.25 -5.90
N ARG A 25 2.76 5.25 -7.22
CA ARG A 25 2.73 4.02 -8.03
C ARG A 25 4.16 3.62 -8.40
N ARG A 26 4.55 2.39 -8.05
CA ARG A 26 5.86 1.79 -8.36
C ARG A 26 5.65 0.41 -8.95
N ASP A 27 6.25 0.14 -10.11
CA ASP A 27 6.21 -1.16 -10.78
C ASP A 27 4.79 -1.75 -10.86
N GLY A 28 3.81 -0.91 -11.21
CA GLY A 28 2.41 -1.33 -11.34
C GLY A 28 1.61 -1.40 -10.03
N SER A 29 2.23 -1.19 -8.87
CA SER A 29 1.58 -1.29 -7.55
C SER A 29 1.55 0.05 -6.79
N PHE A 30 0.54 0.25 -5.95
CA PHE A 30 0.44 1.43 -5.10
C PHE A 30 1.16 1.23 -3.75
N TYR A 31 1.92 2.24 -3.34
CA TYR A 31 2.67 2.30 -2.09
C TYR A 31 2.43 3.61 -1.36
N PHE A 32 2.65 3.62 -0.05
CA PHE A 32 2.72 4.87 0.69
C PHE A 32 3.98 5.66 0.33
N MET A 33 3.82 6.97 0.16
CA MET A 33 4.91 7.87 -0.17
C MET A 33 6.03 7.81 0.86
N GLY A 34 7.24 7.52 0.38
CA GLY A 34 8.44 7.40 1.22
C GLY A 34 8.49 6.13 2.07
N SER A 35 7.59 5.18 1.85
CA SER A 35 7.53 3.89 2.56
C SER A 35 7.64 2.71 1.59
N ARG A 36 7.90 1.53 2.16
CA ARG A 36 7.82 0.23 1.46
C ARG A 36 6.53 -0.53 1.75
N VAL A 37 5.64 0.07 2.55
CA VAL A 37 4.34 -0.54 2.85
C VAL A 37 3.45 -0.42 1.60
N PRO A 38 2.91 -1.54 1.07
CA PRO A 38 1.95 -1.49 -0.02
C PRO A 38 0.60 -0.90 0.45
N LEU A 39 -0.06 -0.14 -0.42
CA LEU A 39 -1.40 0.38 -0.15
C LEU A 39 -2.42 -0.75 0.10
N ALA A 40 -2.21 -1.91 -0.54
CA ALA A 40 -3.05 -3.10 -0.42
C ALA A 40 -3.30 -3.52 1.04
N HIS A 41 -2.30 -3.36 1.91
CA HIS A 41 -2.42 -3.72 3.32
C HIS A 41 -3.41 -2.82 4.06
N LEU A 42 -3.31 -1.51 3.87
CA LEU A 42 -4.25 -0.56 4.43
C LEU A 42 -5.66 -0.79 3.89
N VAL A 43 -5.80 -1.05 2.59
CA VAL A 43 -7.11 -1.32 1.98
C VAL A 43 -7.78 -2.52 2.64
N ARG A 44 -7.03 -3.60 2.86
CA ARG A 44 -7.55 -4.81 3.50
C ARG A 44 -7.97 -4.55 4.95
N GLU A 45 -7.14 -3.90 5.76
CA GLU A 45 -7.46 -3.59 7.16
C GLU A 45 -8.67 -2.64 7.26
N PHE A 46 -8.73 -1.62 6.39
CA PHE A 46 -9.85 -0.70 6.33
C PHE A 46 -11.16 -1.39 5.90
N GLN A 47 -11.11 -2.31 4.93
CA GLN A 47 -12.26 -3.13 4.53
C GLN A 47 -12.72 -4.09 5.64
N GLN A 48 -11.82 -4.51 6.53
CA GLN A 48 -12.15 -5.29 7.73
C GLN A 48 -12.82 -4.46 8.84
N GLY A 49 -12.97 -3.15 8.63
CA GLY A 49 -13.62 -2.24 9.57
C GLY A 49 -12.67 -1.66 10.63
N GLU A 50 -11.36 -1.82 10.47
CA GLU A 50 -10.41 -1.18 11.35
C GLU A 50 -10.41 0.35 11.19
N SER A 51 -10.23 1.05 12.31
CA SER A 51 -10.13 2.50 12.29
C SER A 51 -8.77 2.94 11.73
N PRO A 52 -8.67 4.13 11.11
CA PRO A 52 -7.39 4.68 10.63
C PRO A 52 -6.31 4.76 11.71
N GLU A 53 -6.69 5.04 12.96
CA GLU A 53 -5.79 5.09 14.11
C GLU A 53 -5.26 3.70 14.49
N ALA A 54 -6.11 2.68 14.43
CA ALA A 54 -5.73 1.29 14.65
C ALA A 54 -4.74 0.81 13.57
N ILE A 55 -5.07 1.07 12.30
CA ILE A 55 -4.17 0.78 11.16
C ILE A 55 -2.84 1.50 11.34
N ARG A 56 -2.83 2.78 11.71
CA ARG A 56 -1.58 3.52 11.97
C ARG A 56 -0.74 2.88 13.09
N SER A 57 -1.38 2.31 14.11
CA SER A 57 -0.68 1.62 15.21
C SER A 57 0.12 0.40 14.71
N HIS A 58 -0.35 -0.28 13.67
CA HIS A 58 0.34 -1.40 13.04
C HIS A 58 1.59 -0.98 12.25
N TYR A 59 1.64 0.28 11.78
CA TYR A 59 2.71 0.81 10.95
C TYR A 59 3.36 2.03 11.60
N SER A 60 4.31 1.79 12.51
CA SER A 60 5.02 2.86 13.24
C SER A 60 5.77 3.85 12.34
N THR A 61 6.13 3.43 11.13
CA THR A 61 6.80 4.24 10.10
C THR A 61 5.85 5.19 9.35
N LEU A 62 4.53 5.01 9.48
CA LEU A 62 3.53 5.86 8.85
C LEU A 62 3.00 6.90 9.84
N SER A 63 2.84 8.13 9.34
CA SER A 63 2.10 9.17 10.04
C SER A 63 0.60 8.95 9.92
N LEU A 64 -0.16 9.45 10.89
CA LEU A 64 -1.62 9.40 10.84
C LEU A 64 -2.18 10.18 9.62
N GLU A 65 -1.54 11.29 9.27
CA GLU A 65 -1.84 12.07 8.07
C GLU A 65 -1.72 11.21 6.79
N GLN A 66 -0.65 10.43 6.65
CA GLN A 66 -0.47 9.52 5.51
C GLN A 66 -1.56 8.46 5.44
N VAL A 67 -1.98 7.90 6.58
CA VAL A 67 -3.04 6.89 6.62
C VAL A 67 -4.37 7.48 6.14
N TYR A 68 -4.78 8.63 6.67
CA TYR A 68 -6.00 9.30 6.20
C TYR A 68 -5.91 9.73 4.73
N GLY A 69 -4.75 10.23 4.30
CA GLY A 69 -4.51 10.59 2.91
C GLY A 69 -4.63 9.39 1.96
N ALA A 70 -4.07 8.24 2.35
CA ALA A 70 -4.17 6.99 1.60
C ALA A 70 -5.60 6.44 1.55
N ILE A 71 -6.36 6.51 2.66
CA ILE A 71 -7.78 6.14 2.68
C ILE A 71 -8.57 7.05 1.73
N THR A 72 -8.32 8.35 1.77
CA THR A 72 -8.97 9.32 0.89
C THR A 72 -8.68 9.01 -0.58
N PHE A 73 -7.42 8.71 -0.91
CA PHE A 73 -7.01 8.31 -2.25
C PHE A 73 -7.74 7.04 -2.69
N TYR A 74 -7.77 6.00 -1.83
CA TYR A 74 -8.45 4.74 -2.10
C TYR A 74 -9.96 4.94 -2.34
N LEU A 75 -10.64 5.74 -1.52
CA LEU A 75 -12.07 6.02 -1.71
C LEU A 75 -12.34 6.73 -3.04
N GLY A 76 -11.43 7.57 -3.51
CA GLY A 76 -11.52 8.25 -4.82
C GLY A 76 -11.17 7.38 -6.03
N HIS A 77 -10.37 6.32 -5.83
CA HIS A 77 -9.81 5.48 -6.91
C HIS A 77 -10.09 3.99 -6.68
N LYS A 78 -11.20 3.67 -5.99
CA LYS A 78 -11.48 2.33 -5.47
C LYS A 78 -11.33 1.23 -6.51
N ASN A 79 -11.95 1.40 -7.68
CA ASN A 79 -11.91 0.39 -8.75
C ASN A 79 -10.50 0.16 -9.30
N GLU A 80 -9.70 1.22 -9.46
CA GLU A 80 -8.32 1.10 -9.95
C GLU A 80 -7.45 0.37 -8.93
N VAL A 81 -7.55 0.77 -7.66
CA VAL A 81 -6.77 0.17 -6.58
C VAL A 81 -7.16 -1.29 -6.35
N GLU A 82 -8.45 -1.62 -6.34
CA GLU A 82 -8.91 -3.02 -6.19
C GLU A 82 -8.52 -3.90 -7.38
N SER A 83 -8.52 -3.36 -8.60
CA SER A 83 -8.06 -4.08 -9.79
C SER A 83 -6.57 -4.41 -9.70
N ASP A 84 -5.73 -3.41 -9.36
CA ASP A 84 -4.29 -3.59 -9.21
C ASP A 84 -3.95 -4.59 -8.09
N ILE A 85 -4.69 -4.55 -6.97
CA ILE A 85 -4.54 -5.52 -5.88
C ILE A 85 -4.87 -6.93 -6.36
N ALA A 86 -6.01 -7.11 -7.04
CA ALA A 86 -6.45 -8.43 -7.49
C ALA A 86 -5.54 -9.03 -8.57
N GLU A 87 -4.96 -8.22 -9.44
CA GLU A 87 -3.98 -8.67 -10.43
C GLU A 87 -2.73 -9.20 -9.73
N ARG A 88 -2.19 -8.42 -8.78
CA ARG A 88 -0.98 -8.78 -8.05
C ARG A 88 -1.16 -10.02 -7.17
N GLU A 89 -2.31 -10.18 -6.53
CA GLU A 89 -2.62 -11.39 -5.75
C GLU A 89 -2.62 -12.65 -6.63
N ARG A 90 -3.08 -12.56 -7.89
CA ARG A 90 -3.04 -13.70 -8.82
C ARG A 90 -1.61 -14.06 -9.21
N GLU A 91 -0.77 -13.05 -9.45
CA GLU A 91 0.65 -13.25 -9.75
C GLU A 91 1.39 -13.87 -8.56
N GLU A 92 1.16 -13.36 -7.34
CA GLU A 92 1.72 -13.90 -6.11
C GLU A 92 1.28 -15.35 -5.87
N ASP A 93 0.01 -15.67 -6.13
CA ASP A 93 -0.52 -17.03 -6.04
C ASP A 93 0.12 -17.98 -7.07
N GLU A 94 0.35 -17.53 -8.30
CA GLU A 94 1.00 -18.32 -9.34
C GLU A 94 2.45 -18.62 -8.97
N VAL A 95 3.20 -17.62 -8.53
CA VAL A 95 4.60 -17.78 -8.07
C VAL A 95 4.67 -18.71 -6.86
N THR A 96 3.74 -18.60 -5.91
CA THR A 96 3.71 -19.46 -4.73
C THR A 96 3.42 -20.92 -5.09
N LYS A 97 2.60 -21.17 -6.11
CA LYS A 97 2.31 -22.52 -6.63
C LYS A 97 3.51 -23.13 -7.36
N THR A 98 4.25 -22.34 -8.13
CA THR A 98 5.43 -22.83 -8.87
C THR A 98 6.67 -22.97 -8.00
N HIS A 99 6.77 -22.17 -6.92
CA HIS A 99 7.88 -22.17 -5.98
C HIS A 99 7.39 -22.37 -4.54
N PRO A 100 6.88 -23.57 -4.20
CA PRO A 100 6.41 -23.84 -2.85
C PRO A 100 7.57 -23.70 -1.86
N THR A 101 7.39 -22.89 -0.83
CA THR A 101 8.42 -22.76 0.22
C THR A 101 8.59 -24.11 0.93
N PRO A 102 9.81 -24.69 0.95
CA PRO A 102 10.09 -25.90 1.70
C PRO A 102 9.69 -25.74 3.18
N PRO A 103 9.01 -26.74 3.79
CA PRO A 103 8.54 -26.65 5.17
C PRO A 103 9.69 -26.44 6.17
N ASP A 104 10.85 -27.01 5.88
CA ASP A 104 12.06 -26.89 6.69
C ASP A 104 12.60 -25.44 6.75
N LEU A 105 12.39 -24.65 5.69
CA LEU A 105 12.78 -23.25 5.66
C LEU A 105 11.82 -22.38 6.48
N LYS A 106 10.50 -22.63 6.40
CA LYS A 106 9.52 -21.91 7.23
C LYS A 106 9.81 -22.07 8.72
N GLU A 107 10.04 -23.30 9.16
CA GLU A 107 10.34 -23.60 10.57
C GLU A 107 11.65 -22.93 11.05
N LYS A 108 12.67 -22.86 10.19
CA LYS A 108 13.92 -22.16 10.48
C LYS A 108 13.71 -20.64 10.63
N PHE A 109 12.93 -20.02 9.75
CA PHE A 109 12.62 -18.58 9.85
C PHE A 109 11.80 -18.26 11.12
N GLU A 110 10.82 -19.09 11.46
CA GLU A 110 10.04 -18.92 12.69
C GLU A 110 10.90 -19.05 13.95
N ARG A 111 11.79 -20.06 14.01
CA ARG A 111 12.76 -20.18 15.11
C ARG A 111 13.66 -18.97 15.20
N MET A 112 14.10 -18.41 14.07
CA MET A 112 14.96 -17.22 14.08
C MET A 112 14.21 -15.96 14.53
N ARG A 113 12.94 -15.81 14.14
CA ARG A 113 12.08 -14.69 14.58
C ARG A 113 11.77 -14.75 16.08
N GLN A 114 11.58 -15.94 16.65
CA GLN A 114 11.37 -16.14 18.09
C GLN A 114 12.64 -15.86 18.91
N GLN A 115 13.82 -16.08 18.32
CA GLN A 115 15.12 -15.86 18.96
C GLN A 115 15.62 -14.41 18.83
N MET A 116 15.02 -13.58 17.97
CA MET A 116 15.32 -12.15 17.96
C MET A 116 14.61 -11.47 19.14
N PRO A 117 15.32 -11.00 20.19
CA PRO A 117 14.68 -10.18 21.19
C PRO A 117 14.17 -8.91 20.49
N ALA A 118 12.89 -8.59 20.68
CA ALA A 118 12.38 -7.26 20.37
C ALA A 118 13.27 -6.29 21.14
N ARG A 119 14.11 -5.52 20.43
CA ARG A 119 14.76 -4.36 21.03
C ARG A 119 13.64 -3.38 21.35
N ARG A 120 13.11 -3.53 22.58
CA ARG A 120 12.32 -2.52 23.26
C ARG A 120 13.31 -1.48 23.73
N ASP A 121 13.42 -0.40 22.99
CA ASP A 121 13.86 0.91 23.49
C ASP A 121 12.60 1.69 23.93
#